data_AF-A0A9Q8Q200-F1
#
_entry.id   AF-A0A9Q8Q200-F1
#
_cell.length_a   1.000
_cell.length_b   1.000
_cell.length_c   1.000
_cell.angle_alpha   90.00
_cell.angle_beta   90.00
_cell.angle_gamma   90.00
#
_symmetry.space_group_name_H-M   'P 1'
#
loop_
_entity.id
_entity.type
_entity.pdbx_description
1 polymer ?
#
loop_
_entity_poly.entity_id
_entity_poly.type
_entity_poly.pdbx_seq_one_letter_code
_entity_poly.pdbx_strand_id
1 'polypeptide(L)'
;MKISRQTYYKRQDTSEERKKTDAIIVGAVKDERIFQPRLGGRKLYFILKQKQLVIGRDRLFSLLKEHRLLVPTKRAYHRTTHSHPIKEPF
;
A
#
# COMPACT_ATOMS: atom_id res chain seq x y z
N MET A 1 9.83 27.07 20.90
CA MET A 1 10.40 26.89 19.54
C MET A 1 9.61 27.76 18.56
N LYS A 2 10.08 28.96 18.20
CA LYS A 2 9.35 29.88 17.30
C LYS A 2 9.58 29.46 15.84
N ILE A 3 8.54 28.96 15.18
CA ILE A 3 8.57 28.63 13.74
C ILE A 3 8.32 29.93 12.97
N SER A 4 9.22 30.28 12.04
CA SER A 4 9.05 31.46 11.17
C SER A 4 7.83 31.30 10.25
N ARG A 5 7.10 32.39 9.98
CA ARG A 5 5.94 32.39 9.07
C ARG A 5 6.28 31.76 7.71
N GLN A 6 7.48 32.02 7.19
CA GLN A 6 7.94 31.48 5.92
C GLN A 6 8.13 29.95 5.96
N THR A 7 8.63 29.40 7.07
CA THR A 7 8.81 27.94 7.21
C THR A 7 7.48 27.23 7.43
N TYR A 8 6.50 27.89 8.05
CA TYR A 8 5.12 27.39 8.13
C TYR A 8 4.48 27.24 6.75
N TYR A 9 4.46 28.31 5.95
CA TYR A 9 3.85 28.25 4.61
C TYR A 9 4.60 27.32 3.66
N LYS A 10 5.94 27.31 3.67
CA LYS A 10 6.71 26.33 2.88
C LYS A 10 6.36 24.88 3.24
N ARG A 11 6.25 24.55 4.54
CA ARG A 11 5.84 23.20 4.97
C ARG A 11 4.43 22.86 4.50
N GLN A 12 3.51 23.81 4.57
CA GLN A 12 2.13 23.59 4.15
C GLN A 12 2.04 23.37 2.64
N ASP A 13 2.75 24.17 1.84
CA ASP A 13 2.75 24.08 0.39
C ASP A 13 3.32 22.74 -0.10
N THR A 14 4.49 22.35 0.43
CA THR A 14 5.08 21.02 0.14
C THR A 14 4.17 19.87 0.57
N SER A 15 3.36 20.04 1.63
CA SER A 15 2.42 19.01 2.05
C SER A 15 1.25 18.86 1.08
N GLU A 16 0.76 19.97 0.50
CA GLU A 16 -0.33 19.96 -0.47
C GLU A 16 0.12 19.40 -1.83
N GLU A 17 1.31 19.77 -2.30
CA GLU A 17 1.90 19.18 -3.52
C GLU A 17 2.09 17.65 -3.38
N ARG A 18 2.53 17.19 -2.21
CA ARG A 18 2.64 15.77 -1.91
C ARG A 18 1.28 15.08 -1.95
N LYS A 19 0.25 15.65 -1.32
CA LYS A 19 -1.12 15.10 -1.36
C LYS A 19 -1.65 15.00 -2.78
N LYS A 20 -1.41 16.00 -3.64
CA LYS A 20 -1.80 15.96 -5.06
C LYS A 20 -1.10 14.82 -5.80
N THR A 21 0.21 14.71 -5.63
CA THR A 21 1.01 13.63 -6.24
C THR A 21 0.55 12.26 -5.75
N ASP A 22 0.35 12.12 -4.44
CA ASP A 22 -0.12 10.89 -3.80
C ASP A 22 -1.50 10.49 -4.34
N ALA A 23 -2.43 11.44 -4.52
CA ALA A 23 -3.76 11.20 -5.08
C ALA A 23 -3.70 10.69 -6.53
N ILE A 24 -2.82 11.26 -7.37
CA ILE A 24 -2.60 10.80 -8.75
C ILE A 24 -2.13 9.35 -8.76
N ILE A 25 -1.17 9.01 -7.89
CA ILE A 25 -0.63 7.65 -7.78
C ILE A 25 -1.70 6.67 -7.30
N VAL A 26 -2.49 7.05 -6.28
CA VAL A 26 -3.61 6.21 -5.80
C VAL A 26 -4.61 5.94 -6.92
N GLY A 27 -4.95 6.95 -7.72
CA GLY A 27 -5.83 6.81 -8.89
C GLY A 27 -5.28 5.78 -9.87
N ALA A 28 -4.03 5.95 -10.30
CA ALA A 28 -3.38 5.02 -11.23
C ALA A 28 -3.30 3.59 -10.69
N VAL A 29 -3.08 3.41 -9.38
CA VAL A 29 -3.08 2.10 -8.74
C VAL A 29 -4.47 1.46 -8.75
N LYS A 30 -5.54 2.25 -8.51
CA LYS A 30 -6.92 1.75 -8.55
C LYS A 30 -7.28 1.31 -9.96
N ASP A 31 -6.91 2.08 -10.98
CA ASP A 31 -7.16 1.73 -12.38
C ASP A 31 -6.47 0.42 -12.75
N GLU A 32 -5.20 0.25 -12.38
CA GLU A 32 -4.47 -1.02 -12.58
C GLU A 32 -5.13 -2.21 -11.86
N ARG A 33 -5.75 -1.98 -10.71
CA ARG A 33 -6.44 -3.02 -9.95
C ARG A 33 -7.78 -3.44 -10.53
N ILE A 34 -8.42 -2.60 -11.34
CA ILE A 34 -9.60 -2.99 -12.10
C ILE A 34 -9.22 -4.11 -13.07
N PHE A 35 -8.06 -4.00 -13.73
CA PHE A 35 -7.55 -5.01 -14.65
C PHE A 35 -6.90 -6.20 -13.94
N GLN A 36 -6.09 -5.95 -12.90
CA GLN A 36 -5.32 -6.97 -12.18
C GLN A 36 -5.52 -6.84 -10.65
N PRO A 37 -6.62 -7.39 -10.08
CA PRO A 37 -7.00 -7.18 -8.68
C PRO A 37 -5.96 -7.66 -7.65
N ARG A 38 -5.17 -8.68 -8.01
CA ARG A 38 -4.16 -9.30 -7.15
C ARG A 38 -2.72 -8.94 -7.53
N LEU A 39 -2.54 -7.85 -8.27
CA LEU A 39 -1.22 -7.42 -8.69
C LEU A 39 -0.30 -7.14 -7.48
N GLY A 40 0.86 -7.81 -7.47
CA GLY A 40 1.87 -7.60 -6.43
C GLY A 40 2.48 -6.20 -6.49
N GLY A 41 2.81 -5.63 -5.32
CA GLY A 41 3.33 -4.25 -5.20
C GLY A 41 4.61 -3.98 -5.99
N ARG A 42 5.48 -4.98 -6.18
CA ARG A 42 6.72 -4.83 -6.96
C ARG A 42 6.47 -4.72 -8.47
N LYS A 43 5.46 -5.42 -8.99
CA LYS A 43 5.04 -5.29 -10.39
C LYS A 43 4.28 -3.98 -10.61
N LEU A 44 3.44 -3.59 -9.64
CA LEU A 44 2.78 -2.29 -9.63
C LEU A 44 3.79 -1.13 -9.68
N TYR A 45 4.88 -1.21 -8.90
CA TYR A 45 5.97 -0.23 -8.94
C TYR A 45 6.59 -0.07 -10.34
N PHE A 46 6.81 -1.19 -11.04
CA PHE A 46 7.36 -1.18 -12.39
C PHE A 46 6.39 -0.53 -13.40
N ILE A 47 5.10 -0.84 -13.32
CA ILE A 47 4.07 -0.25 -14.19
C ILE A 47 3.95 1.26 -13.93
N LEU A 48 3.94 1.70 -12.67
CA LEU A 48 3.91 3.12 -12.33
C LEU A 48 5.14 3.86 -12.88
N LYS A 49 6.33 3.23 -12.82
CA LYS A 49 7.55 3.78 -13.43
C LYS A 49 7.44 3.90 -14.95
N GLN A 50 6.80 2.95 -15.63
CA GLN A 50 6.53 3.03 -17.08
C GLN A 50 5.56 4.16 -17.43
N LYS A 51 4.58 4.43 -16.56
CA LYS A 51 3.66 5.57 -16.68
C LYS A 51 4.28 6.92 -16.26
N GLN A 52 5.61 6.98 -16.11
CA GLN A 52 6.36 8.18 -15.69
C GLN A 52 5.97 8.72 -14.31
N LEU A 53 5.26 7.93 -13.50
CA LEU A 53 4.96 8.24 -12.11
C LEU A 53 6.09 7.76 -11.22
N VAL A 54 7.11 8.61 -11.06
CA VAL A 54 8.29 8.29 -10.24
C VAL A 54 7.95 8.48 -8.77
N ILE A 55 7.88 7.38 -8.03
CA ILE A 55 7.74 7.35 -6.58
C ILE A 55 8.85 6.46 -5.99
N GLY A 56 9.36 6.76 -4.80
CA GLY A 56 10.29 5.84 -4.13
C GLY A 56 9.60 4.53 -3.76
N ARG A 57 10.31 3.40 -3.86
CA ARG A 57 9.78 2.07 -3.50
C ARG A 57 9.10 2.07 -2.13
N ASP A 58 9.80 2.56 -1.11
CA ASP A 58 9.32 2.53 0.27
C ASP A 58 8.13 3.47 0.47
N ARG A 59 8.15 4.63 -0.20
CA ARG A 59 7.02 5.57 -0.17
C ARG A 59 5.78 4.99 -0.85
N LEU A 60 5.93 4.25 -1.94
CA LEU A 60 4.82 3.54 -2.57
C LEU A 60 4.21 2.52 -1.60
N PHE A 61 5.02 1.73 -0.90
CA PHE A 61 4.50 0.77 0.08
C PHE A 61 3.80 1.44 1.27
N SER A 62 4.34 2.55 1.78
CA SER A 62 3.68 3.35 2.83
C SER A 62 2.33 3.89 2.36
N LEU A 63 2.27 4.47 1.16
CA LEU A 63 1.06 5.02 0.57
C LEU A 63 0.00 3.92 0.31
N LEU A 64 0.41 2.76 -0.22
CA LEU A 64 -0.48 1.61 -0.36
C LEU A 64 -1.01 1.12 0.99
N LYS A 65 -0.18 1.15 2.04
CA LYS A 65 -0.60 0.78 3.40
C LYS A 65 -1.62 1.76 3.98
N GLU A 66 -1.36 3.05 3.85
CA GLU A 66 -2.25 4.14 4.30
C GLU A 66 -3.63 4.05 3.62
N HIS A 67 -3.66 3.78 2.32
CA HIS A 67 -4.91 3.63 1.56
C HIS A 67 -5.53 2.23 1.62
N ARG A 68 -5.02 1.32 2.47
CA ARG A 68 -5.48 -0.09 2.57
C ARG A 68 -5.48 -0.84 1.23
N LEU A 69 -4.57 -0.46 0.34
CA LEU A 69 -4.35 -1.06 -0.98
C LEU A 69 -3.28 -2.16 -0.94
N LEU A 70 -2.84 -2.66 0.21
CA LEU A 70 -2.00 -3.86 0.23
C LEU A 70 -2.86 -5.09 -0.02
N VAL A 71 -2.42 -5.97 -0.93
CA VAL A 71 -3.12 -7.25 -1.17
C VAL A 71 -2.99 -8.09 0.11
N PRO A 72 -4.11 -8.47 0.76
CA PRO A 72 -4.04 -9.27 1.97
C PRO A 72 -3.50 -10.67 1.63
N THR A 73 -2.54 -11.14 2.41
CA THR A 73 -2.08 -12.53 2.33
C THR A 73 -3.14 -13.43 2.92
N LYS A 74 -3.80 -14.25 2.11
CA LYS A 74 -4.73 -15.27 2.62
C LYS A 74 -3.88 -16.33 3.33
N ARG A 75 -3.96 -16.40 4.66
CA ARG A 75 -3.38 -17.52 5.43
C ARG A 75 -4.14 -18.79 5.03
N ALA A 76 -3.49 -19.64 4.23
CA ALA A 76 -4.04 -20.96 3.93
C ALA A 76 -3.73 -21.88 5.12
N TYR A 77 -4.68 -21.98 6.06
CA TYR A 77 -4.67 -23.09 7.01
C TYR A 77 -5.12 -24.33 6.24
N HIS A 78 -4.17 -25.16 5.79
CA HIS A 78 -4.47 -26.50 5.35
C HIS A 78 -4.48 -27.40 6.59
N ARG A 79 -5.67 -27.83 7.04
CA ARG A 79 -5.76 -28.97 7.96
C ARG A 79 -5.34 -30.20 7.18
N THR A 80 -4.11 -30.68 7.39
CA THR A 80 -3.59 -31.89 6.75
C THR A 80 -3.97 -33.17 7.52
N THR A 81 -4.67 -33.05 8.65
CA THR A 81 -5.03 -34.22 9.47
C THR A 81 -6.33 -33.99 10.24
N HIS A 82 -7.29 -34.90 10.12
CA HIS A 82 -8.50 -34.99 10.96
C HIS A 82 -8.21 -35.79 12.23
N SER A 83 -7.15 -35.48 12.97
CA SER A 83 -6.91 -36.11 14.27
C SER A 83 -7.87 -35.51 15.31
N HIS A 84 -9.01 -36.17 15.54
CA HIS A 84 -9.73 -36.05 16.80
C HIS A 84 -8.85 -36.71 17.87
N PRO A 85 -8.39 -35.98 18.92
CA PRO A 85 -7.89 -36.65 20.10
C PRO A 85 -9.10 -37.26 20.80
N ILE A 86 -9.33 -38.55 20.57
CA ILE A 86 -10.24 -39.33 21.41
C ILE A 86 -9.56 -39.36 22.79
N LYS A 87 -10.02 -38.53 23.71
CA LYS A 87 -9.72 -38.72 25.13
C LYS A 87 -10.67 -39.80 25.61
N GLU A 88 -10.23 -41.06 25.53
CA GLU A 88 -10.91 -42.12 26.26
C GLU A 88 -10.69 -41.91 27.77
N PRO A 89 -11.75 -41.93 28.59
CA PRO A 89 -11.59 -41.92 30.02
C PRO A 89 -11.22 -43.34 30.48
N PHE A 90 -9.96 -43.53 30.85
CA PHE A 90 -9.59 -44.54 31.84
C PHE A 90 -9.24 -43.82 33.13
#